data_AF-A0A7X7UJ78-F1
#
_entry.id   AF-A0A7X7UJ78-F1
#
_cell.length_a   1.000
_cell.length_b   1.000
_cell.length_c   1.000
_cell.angle_alpha   90.00
_cell.angle_beta   90.00
_cell.angle_gamma   90.00
#
_symmetry.space_group_name_H-M   'P 1'
#
loop_
_entity.id
_entity.type
_entity.pdbx_description
1 polymer ?
#
loop_
_entity_poly.entity_id
_entity_poly.type
_entity_poly.pdbx_seq_one_letter_code
_entity_poly.pdbx_strand_id
1 'polypeptide(L)'
;MTSSIAITSVTFILVGNMLITYNNIGVGWTAILTAIFGYILFFVGLSRLKTSLDEIGQNGVSKIIWATIIGIVALLMSYIPIAGGFLAGILTIIAFILQIVGLLKLKKSSSIGLIGANGVNYLLIAMVIMIMTGLFSIIPFVGGPIKSVFAFVAFLIIPFGWIKIQEGIIEKKD
;
A
#
# COMPACT_ATOMS: atom_id res chain seq x y z
N MET A 1 1.78 2.51 26.65
CA MET A 1 2.54 1.47 25.92
C MET A 1 2.02 1.23 24.49
N THR A 2 0.70 1.26 24.25
CA THR A 2 0.06 1.06 22.93
C THR A 2 0.28 2.20 21.92
N SER A 3 0.64 3.43 22.35
CA SER A 3 0.93 4.56 21.43
C SER A 3 2.24 4.37 20.67
N SER A 4 3.34 4.09 21.38
CA SER A 4 4.67 3.84 20.79
C SER A 4 4.67 2.68 19.79
N ILE A 5 3.95 1.60 20.10
CA ILE A 5 3.80 0.45 19.18
C ILE A 5 3.07 0.89 17.90
N ALA A 6 1.98 1.64 18.01
CA ALA A 6 1.21 2.09 16.84
C ALA A 6 2.02 3.06 15.96
N ILE A 7 2.76 4.01 16.56
CA ILE A 7 3.64 4.94 15.85
C ILE A 7 4.74 4.20 15.07
N THR A 8 5.42 3.27 15.74
CA THR A 8 6.46 2.43 15.12
C THR A 8 5.86 1.58 14.00
N SER A 9 4.62 1.11 14.18
CA SER A 9 3.89 0.33 13.16
C SER A 9 3.66 1.16 11.90
N VAL A 10 3.14 2.38 12.04
CA VAL A 10 2.91 3.28 10.90
C VAL A 10 4.22 3.66 10.22
N THR A 11 5.30 3.83 10.98
CA THR A 11 6.64 4.07 10.40
C THR A 11 7.12 2.90 9.54
N PHE A 12 6.94 1.66 10.01
CA PHE A 12 7.28 0.46 9.22
C PHE A 12 6.42 0.34 7.96
N ILE A 13 5.13 0.67 8.06
CA ILE A 13 4.23 0.70 6.90
C ILE A 13 4.71 1.76 5.90
N LEU A 14 5.01 2.97 6.35
CA LEU A 14 5.47 4.06 5.52
C LEU A 14 6.74 3.67 4.75
N VAL A 15 7.79 3.28 5.48
CA VAL A 15 9.07 2.88 4.88
C VAL A 15 8.85 1.69 3.94
N GLY A 16 8.11 0.67 4.38
CA GLY A 16 7.80 -0.49 3.55
C GLY A 16 7.11 -0.12 2.23
N ASN A 17 6.09 0.73 2.29
CA ASN A 17 5.34 1.16 1.12
C ASN A 17 6.19 2.01 0.17
N MET A 18 7.09 2.85 0.69
CA MET A 18 8.02 3.63 -0.13
C MET A 18 9.00 2.71 -0.87
N LEU A 19 9.58 1.71 -0.19
CA LEU A 19 10.50 0.76 -0.82
C LEU A 19 9.82 -0.10 -1.90
N ILE A 20 8.58 -0.55 -1.65
CA ILE A 20 7.76 -1.25 -2.65
C ILE A 20 7.49 -0.35 -3.87
N THR A 21 7.10 0.91 -3.62
CA THR A 21 6.77 1.86 -4.70
C THR A 21 8.01 2.23 -5.51
N TYR A 22 9.17 2.36 -4.87
CA TYR A 22 10.44 2.63 -5.53
C TYR A 22 10.80 1.60 -6.60
N ASN A 23 10.37 0.34 -6.46
CA ASN A 23 10.60 -0.68 -7.50
C ASN A 23 9.86 -0.41 -8.83
N ASN A 24 8.92 0.54 -8.86
CA ASN A 24 8.31 1.03 -10.10
C ASN A 24 9.04 2.24 -10.71
N ILE A 25 10.10 2.72 -10.06
CA ILE A 25 10.91 3.89 -10.45
C ILE A 25 12.35 3.46 -10.73
N GLY A 26 12.93 2.67 -9.82
CA GLY A 26 14.30 2.17 -9.90
C GLY A 26 14.48 1.13 -11.00
N VAL A 27 15.73 0.99 -11.45
CA VAL A 27 16.14 0.05 -12.50
C VAL A 27 17.13 -0.96 -11.93
N GLY A 28 17.02 -2.23 -12.36
CA GLY A 28 17.97 -3.29 -12.00
C GLY A 28 17.55 -4.16 -10.82
N TRP A 29 18.40 -5.15 -10.50
CA TRP A 29 18.10 -6.19 -9.51
C TRP A 29 18.03 -5.68 -8.06
N THR A 30 18.69 -4.56 -7.76
CA THR A 30 18.64 -3.93 -6.43
C THR A 30 17.25 -3.42 -6.09
N ALA A 31 16.49 -2.93 -7.08
CA ALA A 31 15.11 -2.49 -6.90
C ALA A 31 14.19 -3.63 -6.44
N ILE A 32 14.42 -4.84 -6.97
CA ILE A 32 13.68 -6.05 -6.59
C ILE A 32 13.96 -6.41 -5.12
N LEU A 33 15.24 -6.40 -4.70
CA LEU A 33 15.60 -6.64 -3.30
C LEU A 33 15.00 -5.58 -2.37
N THR A 34 15.03 -4.31 -2.77
CA THR A 34 14.40 -3.22 -2.03
C THR A 34 12.90 -3.46 -1.84
N ALA A 35 12.18 -3.91 -2.88
CA ALA A 35 10.76 -4.24 -2.76
C ALA A 35 10.52 -5.40 -1.78
N ILE A 36 11.35 -6.45 -1.79
CA ILE A 36 11.23 -7.58 -0.86
C ILE A 36 11.35 -7.11 0.59
N PHE A 37 12.38 -6.33 0.91
CA PHE A 37 12.52 -5.71 2.23
C PHE A 37 11.32 -4.80 2.56
N GLY A 38 10.84 -4.06 1.56
CA GLY A 38 9.66 -3.22 1.67
C GLY A 38 8.41 -4.00 2.09
N TYR A 39 8.14 -5.14 1.44
CA TYR A 39 7.02 -6.02 1.80
C TYR A 39 7.13 -6.54 3.23
N ILE A 40 8.32 -6.95 3.68
CA ILE A 40 8.53 -7.43 5.06
C ILE A 40 8.15 -6.33 6.05
N LEU A 41 8.69 -5.12 5.88
CA LEU A 41 8.38 -3.99 6.77
C LEU A 41 6.90 -3.62 6.73
N PHE A 42 6.30 -3.63 5.53
CA PHE A 42 4.89 -3.32 5.33
C PHE A 42 4.00 -4.33 6.07
N PHE A 43 4.28 -5.64 5.97
CA PHE A 43 3.51 -6.67 6.68
C PHE A 43 3.66 -6.60 8.18
N VAL A 44 4.89 -6.41 8.69
CA VAL A 44 5.13 -6.26 10.13
C VAL A 44 4.39 -5.03 10.66
N GLY A 45 4.50 -3.91 9.95
CA GLY A 45 3.81 -2.68 10.28
C GLY A 45 2.29 -2.83 10.29
N LEU A 46 1.69 -3.40 9.24
CA LEU A 46 0.24 -3.64 9.19
C LEU A 46 -0.23 -4.59 10.30
N SER A 47 0.51 -5.66 10.56
CA SER A 47 0.14 -6.64 11.59
C SER A 47 0.12 -6.03 12.99
N ARG A 48 1.10 -5.18 13.30
CA ARG A 48 1.15 -4.44 14.58
C ARG A 48 0.15 -3.29 14.63
N LEU A 49 -0.07 -2.58 13.53
CA LEU A 49 -1.08 -1.52 13.46
C LEU A 49 -2.47 -2.12 13.71
N LYS A 50 -2.79 -3.26 13.10
CA LYS A 50 -4.06 -3.97 13.28
C LYS A 50 -4.39 -4.12 14.77
N THR A 51 -3.48 -4.66 15.58
CA THR A 51 -3.75 -4.92 17.01
C THR A 51 -3.92 -3.66 17.86
N SER A 52 -3.61 -2.48 17.30
CA SER A 52 -3.71 -1.19 17.98
C SER A 52 -4.95 -0.37 17.60
N LEU A 53 -5.82 -0.89 16.73
CA LEU A 53 -7.03 -0.22 16.24
C LEU A 53 -8.30 -0.85 16.82
N ASP A 54 -9.41 -0.11 16.73
CA ASP A 54 -10.78 -0.60 16.92
C ASP A 54 -11.17 -1.63 15.85
N GLU A 55 -12.30 -2.30 16.04
CA GLU A 55 -12.75 -3.39 15.18
C GLU A 55 -12.88 -2.99 13.69
N ILE A 56 -13.34 -1.77 13.41
CA ILE A 56 -13.46 -1.26 12.03
C ILE A 56 -12.08 -1.11 11.41
N GLY A 57 -11.15 -0.50 12.15
CA GLY A 57 -9.76 -0.35 11.74
C GLY A 57 -9.05 -1.70 11.55
N GLN A 58 -9.24 -2.65 12.47
CA GLN A 58 -8.72 -4.01 12.39
C GLN A 58 -9.21 -4.73 11.13
N ASN A 59 -10.49 -4.63 10.82
CA ASN A 59 -11.08 -5.20 9.63
C ASN A 59 -10.51 -4.55 8.36
N GLY A 60 -10.34 -3.22 8.38
CA GLY A 60 -9.70 -2.47 7.30
C GLY A 60 -8.27 -2.94 7.02
N VAL A 61 -7.42 -2.93 8.05
CA VAL A 61 -6.02 -3.38 7.93
C VAL A 61 -5.92 -4.84 7.51
N SER A 62 -6.80 -5.72 8.00
CA SER A 62 -6.82 -7.13 7.56
C SER A 62 -7.06 -7.28 6.07
N LYS A 63 -7.91 -6.43 5.48
CA LYS A 63 -8.13 -6.43 4.03
C LYS A 63 -6.93 -5.90 3.26
N ILE A 64 -6.22 -4.91 3.79
CA ILE A 64 -4.97 -4.41 3.18
C ILE A 64 -3.89 -5.52 3.20
N ILE A 65 -3.78 -6.29 4.29
CA ILE A 65 -2.88 -7.44 4.37
C ILE A 65 -3.24 -8.47 3.29
N TRP A 66 -4.50 -8.88 3.20
CA TRP A 66 -4.94 -9.85 2.18
C TRP A 66 -4.77 -9.33 0.75
N ALA A 67 -5.06 -8.06 0.50
CA ALA A 67 -4.79 -7.41 -0.77
C ALA A 67 -3.32 -7.53 -1.17
N THR A 68 -2.41 -7.28 -0.23
CA THR A 68 -0.96 -7.37 -0.45
C THR A 68 -0.53 -8.80 -0.78
N ILE A 69 -1.02 -9.79 -0.02
CA ILE A 69 -0.73 -11.21 -0.26
C ILE A 69 -1.22 -11.62 -1.65
N ILE A 70 -2.47 -11.31 -1.98
CA ILE A 70 -3.06 -11.64 -3.29
C ILE A 70 -2.31 -10.94 -4.42
N GLY A 71 -1.89 -9.68 -4.23
CA GLY A 71 -1.09 -8.94 -5.19
C GLY A 71 0.27 -9.59 -5.47
N ILE A 72 0.95 -10.10 -4.42
CA ILE A 72 2.21 -10.84 -4.58
C ILE A 72 1.96 -12.15 -5.34
N VAL A 73 0.91 -12.90 -5.00
CA VAL A 73 0.54 -14.14 -5.72
C VAL A 73 0.24 -13.83 -7.18
N ALA A 74 -0.50 -12.76 -7.47
CA ALA A 74 -0.80 -12.31 -8.83
C ALA A 74 0.49 -12.01 -9.62
N LEU A 75 1.43 -11.29 -9.00
CA LEU A 75 2.73 -11.00 -9.59
C LEU A 75 3.51 -12.28 -9.92
N LEU A 76 3.56 -13.25 -8.99
CA LEU A 76 4.23 -14.53 -9.24
C LEU A 76 3.55 -15.32 -10.38
N MET A 77 2.21 -15.34 -10.42
CA MET A 77 1.46 -16.02 -11.48
C MET A 77 1.66 -15.39 -12.85
N SER A 78 1.93 -14.09 -12.93
CA SER A 78 2.19 -13.40 -14.21
C SER A 78 3.42 -13.93 -14.96
N TYR A 79 4.35 -14.59 -14.28
CA TYR A 79 5.51 -15.23 -14.89
C TYR A 79 5.19 -16.60 -15.53
N ILE A 80 3.99 -17.15 -15.33
CA ILE A 80 3.56 -18.41 -15.92
C ILE A 80 2.98 -18.12 -17.33
N PRO A 81 3.54 -18.68 -18.42
CA PRO A 81 3.06 -18.43 -19.76
C PRO A 81 1.59 -18.84 -19.97
N ILE A 82 0.86 -18.07 -20.80
CA ILE A 82 -0.51 -18.30 -21.31
C ILE A 82 -1.61 -18.33 -20.23
N ALA A 83 -1.61 -19.28 -19.31
CA ALA A 83 -2.64 -19.39 -18.26
C ALA A 83 -2.41 -18.43 -17.08
N GLY A 84 -1.16 -18.07 -16.82
CA GLY A 84 -0.79 -17.21 -15.70
C GLY A 84 -1.26 -15.77 -15.84
N GLY A 85 -1.25 -15.23 -17.06
CA GLY A 85 -1.64 -13.83 -17.32
C GLY A 85 -3.11 -13.55 -17.00
N PHE A 86 -4.03 -14.41 -17.40
CA PHE A 86 -5.47 -14.23 -17.14
C PHE A 86 -5.78 -14.32 -15.64
N LEU A 87 -5.26 -15.35 -14.96
CA LEU A 87 -5.44 -15.52 -13.52
C LEU A 87 -4.78 -14.40 -12.72
N ALA A 88 -3.58 -13.96 -13.12
CA ALA A 88 -2.90 -12.81 -12.51
C ALA A 88 -3.73 -11.53 -12.65
N GLY A 89 -4.38 -11.30 -13.80
CA GLY A 89 -5.28 -10.18 -14.01
C GLY A 89 -6.44 -10.17 -13.02
N ILE A 90 -7.13 -11.31 -12.86
CA ILE A 90 -8.24 -11.46 -11.91
C ILE A 90 -7.77 -11.21 -10.47
N LEU A 91 -6.67 -11.84 -10.06
CA LEU A 91 -6.13 -11.66 -8.70
C LEU A 91 -5.70 -10.21 -8.45
N THR A 92 -5.15 -9.53 -9.45
CA THR A 92 -4.80 -8.10 -9.35
C THR A 92 -6.04 -7.24 -9.09
N ILE A 93 -7.15 -7.51 -9.78
CA ILE A 93 -8.42 -6.80 -9.55
C ILE A 93 -8.96 -7.08 -8.13
N ILE A 94 -8.90 -8.33 -7.68
CA ILE A 94 -9.34 -8.71 -6.32
C ILE A 94 -8.48 -8.00 -5.27
N ALA A 95 -7.15 -8.01 -5.43
CA ALA A 95 -6.23 -7.32 -4.54
C ALA A 95 -6.55 -5.82 -4.48
N PHE A 96 -6.76 -5.20 -5.64
CA PHE A 96 -7.13 -3.80 -5.73
C PHE A 96 -8.42 -3.48 -4.98
N ILE A 97 -9.51 -4.23 -5.23
CA ILE A 97 -10.79 -4.05 -4.54
C ILE A 97 -10.62 -4.18 -3.02
N LEU A 98 -9.90 -5.21 -2.56
CA LEU A 98 -9.63 -5.41 -1.13
C LEU A 98 -8.84 -4.25 -0.52
N GLN A 99 -7.88 -3.68 -1.26
CA GLN A 99 -7.12 -2.53 -0.82
C GLN A 99 -8.01 -1.29 -0.67
N ILE A 100 -8.91 -1.02 -1.64
CA ILE A 100 -9.89 0.09 -1.52
C ILE A 100 -10.76 -0.10 -0.29
N VAL A 101 -11.39 -1.29 -0.16
CA VAL A 101 -12.30 -1.57 0.95
C VAL A 101 -11.56 -1.48 2.28
N GLY A 102 -10.31 -1.96 2.33
CA GLY A 102 -9.44 -1.87 3.49
C GLY A 102 -9.18 -0.43 3.91
N LEU A 103 -8.78 0.42 2.95
CA LEU A 103 -8.55 1.86 3.19
C LEU A 103 -9.84 2.58 3.59
N LEU A 104 -10.96 2.35 2.89
CA LEU A 104 -12.24 2.99 3.24
C LEU A 104 -12.75 2.59 4.63
N LYS A 105 -12.48 1.37 5.09
CA LYS A 105 -12.74 0.97 6.47
C LYS A 105 -11.78 1.63 7.44
N LEU A 106 -10.49 1.64 7.14
CA LEU A 106 -9.49 2.34 7.97
C LEU A 106 -9.85 3.82 8.12
N LYS A 107 -10.31 4.50 7.08
CA LYS A 107 -10.80 5.89 7.12
C LYS A 107 -11.94 6.09 8.12
N LYS A 108 -12.76 5.08 8.36
CA LYS A 108 -13.92 5.12 9.29
C LYS A 108 -13.55 4.71 10.72
N SER A 109 -12.32 4.26 10.96
CA SER A 109 -11.81 3.85 12.27
C SER A 109 -11.78 5.06 13.21
N SER A 110 -12.40 4.91 14.39
CA SER A 110 -12.35 5.96 15.42
C SER A 110 -10.95 6.13 16.00
N SER A 111 -10.12 5.07 15.94
CA SER A 111 -8.75 5.04 16.47
C SER A 111 -7.75 5.94 15.75
N ILE A 112 -8.07 6.39 14.52
CA ILE A 112 -7.20 7.30 13.76
C ILE A 112 -7.78 8.72 13.62
N GLY A 113 -9.00 8.94 14.12
CA GLY A 113 -9.64 10.26 14.11
C GLY A 113 -9.82 10.91 12.73
N LEU A 114 -10.12 12.22 12.74
CA LEU A 114 -10.35 12.99 11.52
C LEU A 114 -9.04 13.26 10.76
N ILE A 115 -7.94 13.53 11.47
CA ILE A 115 -6.62 13.74 10.86
C ILE A 115 -6.17 12.47 10.12
N GLY A 116 -6.28 11.31 10.76
CA GLY A 116 -5.94 10.05 10.13
C GLY A 116 -6.87 9.68 8.97
N ALA A 117 -8.17 9.96 9.08
CA ALA A 117 -9.11 9.79 7.97
C ALA A 117 -8.73 10.65 6.74
N ASN A 118 -8.21 11.87 6.95
CA ASN A 118 -7.65 12.69 5.89
C ASN A 118 -6.36 12.11 5.33
N GLY A 119 -5.51 11.50 6.17
CA GLY A 119 -4.35 10.71 5.74
C GLY A 119 -4.73 9.59 4.75
N VAL A 120 -5.81 8.86 5.05
CA VAL A 120 -6.30 7.80 4.16
C VAL A 120 -6.73 8.34 2.78
N ASN A 121 -7.23 9.58 2.68
CA ASN A 121 -7.55 10.17 1.38
C ASN A 121 -6.30 10.30 0.49
N TYR A 122 -5.16 10.69 1.05
CA TYR A 122 -3.89 10.72 0.29
C TYR A 122 -3.50 9.33 -0.19
N LEU A 123 -3.68 8.29 0.65
CA LEU A 123 -3.41 6.91 0.25
C LEU A 123 -4.34 6.43 -0.87
N LEU A 124 -5.62 6.82 -0.84
CA LEU A 124 -6.57 6.53 -1.92
C LEU A 124 -6.17 7.23 -3.23
N ILE A 125 -5.74 8.50 -3.16
CA ILE A 125 -5.23 9.24 -4.33
C ILE A 125 -3.98 8.55 -4.88
N ALA A 126 -3.02 8.21 -4.02
CA ALA A 126 -1.79 7.51 -4.43
C ALA A 126 -2.11 6.15 -5.08
N MET A 127 -3.09 5.41 -4.54
CA MET A 127 -3.55 4.16 -5.12
C MET A 127 -4.14 4.35 -6.53
N VAL A 128 -4.98 5.37 -6.75
CA VAL A 128 -5.52 5.69 -8.09
C VAL A 128 -4.40 6.02 -9.08
N ILE A 129 -3.42 6.81 -8.64
CA ILE A 129 -2.22 7.12 -9.44
C ILE A 129 -1.44 5.85 -9.78
N MET A 130 -1.32 4.91 -8.83
CA MET A 130 -0.66 3.63 -9.04
C MET A 130 -1.40 2.73 -10.06
N ILE A 131 -2.73 2.83 -10.19
CA ILE A 131 -3.47 2.12 -11.26
C ILE A 131 -3.03 2.63 -12.64
N MET A 132 -2.84 3.95 -12.78
CA MET A 132 -2.38 4.54 -14.04
C MET A 132 -1.03 3.95 -14.45
N THR A 133 -0.14 3.65 -13.49
CA THR A 133 1.13 2.98 -13.78
C THR A 133 0.91 1.62 -14.48
N GLY A 134 -0.06 0.82 -14.01
CA GLY A 134 -0.44 -0.46 -14.61
C GLY A 134 -1.04 -0.34 -16.01
N LEU A 135 -1.86 0.68 -16.25
CA LEU A 135 -2.45 0.93 -17.57
C LEU A 135 -1.39 1.32 -18.61
N PHE A 136 -0.45 2.18 -18.24
CA PHE A 136 0.62 2.62 -19.14
C PHE A 136 1.67 1.54 -19.41
N SER A 137 1.84 0.55 -18.52
CA SER A 137 2.76 -0.57 -18.78
C SER A 137 2.39 -1.44 -19.99
N ILE A 138 1.18 -1.32 -20.53
CA ILE A 138 0.74 -2.07 -21.72
C ILE A 138 1.28 -1.43 -23.01
N ILE A 139 1.63 -0.13 -22.99
CA ILE A 139 2.04 0.61 -24.18
C ILE A 139 3.55 0.40 -24.45
N PRO A 140 3.94 -0.23 -25.57
CA PRO A 140 5.35 -0.42 -25.90
C PRO A 140 6.07 0.92 -26.11
N PHE A 141 7.37 0.96 -25.76
CA PHE A 141 8.31 2.09 -25.96
C PHE A 141 8.00 3.39 -25.19
N VAL A 142 6.74 3.80 -25.07
CA VAL A 142 6.31 5.05 -24.40
C VAL A 142 5.81 4.80 -22.98
N GLY A 143 5.31 3.60 -22.69
CA GLY A 143 4.71 3.25 -21.41
C GLY A 143 5.70 3.30 -20.23
N GLY A 144 6.96 2.94 -20.45
CA GLY A 144 7.99 2.89 -19.41
C GLY A 144 8.26 4.25 -18.73
N PRO A 145 8.65 5.29 -19.49
CA PRO A 145 8.87 6.63 -18.94
C PRO A 145 7.62 7.25 -18.28
N ILE A 146 6.43 7.02 -18.85
CA ILE A 146 5.19 7.55 -18.28
C ILE A 146 4.88 6.85 -16.94
N LYS A 147 5.01 5.52 -16.89
CA LYS A 147 4.82 4.72 -15.68
C LYS A 147 5.69 5.23 -14.52
N SER A 148 6.97 5.49 -14.75
CA SER A 148 7.90 5.93 -13.70
C SER A 148 7.53 7.30 -13.13
N VAL A 149 7.02 8.23 -13.97
CA VAL A 149 6.51 9.53 -13.51
C VAL A 149 5.30 9.36 -12.58
N PHE A 150 4.30 8.56 -12.96
CA PHE A 150 3.15 8.29 -12.09
C PHE A 150 3.57 7.61 -10.78
N ALA A 151 4.49 6.63 -10.84
CA ALA A 151 5.01 5.96 -9.66
C ALA A 151 5.76 6.95 -8.74
N PHE A 152 6.51 7.89 -9.31
CA PHE A 152 7.19 8.94 -8.55
C PHE A 152 6.21 9.90 -7.87
N VAL A 153 5.14 10.31 -8.55
CA VAL A 153 4.09 11.14 -7.93
C VAL A 153 3.41 10.39 -6.77
N ALA A 154 3.07 9.11 -6.96
CA ALA A 154 2.51 8.29 -5.89
C ALA A 154 3.50 8.16 -4.70
N PHE A 155 4.77 7.95 -4.99
CA PHE A 155 5.85 7.88 -4.00
C PHE A 155 5.94 9.15 -3.15
N LEU A 156 5.73 10.33 -3.73
CA LEU A 156 5.71 11.60 -2.98
C LEU A 156 4.45 11.76 -2.12
N ILE A 157 3.31 11.21 -2.53
CA ILE A 157 2.02 11.35 -1.83
C ILE A 157 1.90 10.39 -0.63
N ILE A 158 2.43 9.17 -0.77
CA ILE A 158 2.35 8.11 0.24
C ILE A 158 2.80 8.56 1.65
N PRO A 159 3.92 9.30 1.82
CA PRO A 159 4.34 9.85 3.11
C PRO A 159 3.27 10.69 3.80
N PHE A 160 2.63 11.62 3.09
CA PHE A 160 1.59 12.47 3.68
C PHE A 160 0.42 11.65 4.21
N GLY A 161 0.07 10.54 3.54
CA GLY A 161 -0.99 9.66 4.00
C GLY A 161 -0.67 8.97 5.32
N TRP A 162 0.49 8.31 5.40
CA TRP A 162 0.87 7.57 6.60
C TRP A 162 1.24 8.50 7.77
N ILE A 163 1.90 9.64 7.52
CA ILE A 163 2.22 10.63 8.56
C ILE A 163 0.93 11.14 9.21
N LYS A 164 -0.09 11.51 8.43
CA LYS A 164 -1.38 11.95 9.00
C LYS A 164 -2.12 10.85 9.76
N ILE A 165 -2.00 9.59 9.33
CA ILE A 165 -2.54 8.45 10.11
C ILE A 165 -1.83 8.34 11.45
N GLN A 166 -0.51 8.51 11.47
CA GLN A 166 0.26 8.52 12.72
C GLN A 166 -0.14 9.68 13.63
N GLU A 167 -0.26 10.90 13.10
CA GLU A 167 -0.72 12.09 13.84
C GLU A 167 -2.10 11.86 14.46
N GLY A 168 -3.05 11.33 13.68
CA GLY A 168 -4.41 11.05 14.19
C GLY A 168 -4.46 9.98 15.28
N ILE A 169 -3.54 9.01 15.26
CA ILE A 169 -3.39 8.02 16.34
C ILE A 169 -2.82 8.65 17.61
N ILE A 170 -1.91 9.63 17.47
CA ILE A 170 -1.32 10.36 18.60
C ILE A 170 -2.41 11.22 19.26
N GLU A 171 -3.10 12.04 18.47
CA GLU A 171 -4.17 12.94 18.96
C GLU A 171 -5.29 12.19 19.69
N LYS A 172 -5.65 10.98 19.25
CA LYS A 172 -6.70 10.18 19.89
C LYS A 172 -6.29 9.53 21.21
N LYS A 173 -5.01 9.56 21.56
CA LYS A 173 -4.46 8.93 22.77
C LYS A 173 -4.05 9.94 23.84
N ASP A 174 -3.97 11.22 23.46
CA ASP A 174 -3.85 12.36 24.38
C ASP A 174 -5.24 12.81 24.86
#